data_AF-A0A7D4QJF3-F1
#
_entry.id   AF-A0A7D4QJF3-F1
#
_cell.length_a   1.000
_cell.length_b   1.000
_cell.length_c   1.000
_cell.angle_alpha   90.00
_cell.angle_beta   90.00
_cell.angle_gamma   90.00
#
_symmetry.space_group_name_H-M   'P 1'
#
loop_
_entity.id
_entity.type
_entity.pdbx_description
1 polymer ?
#
loop_
_entity_poly.entity_id
_entity_poly.type
_entity_poly.pdbx_seq_one_letter_code
_entity_poly.pdbx_strand_id
1 'polypeptide(L)'
;MDKKKPEIAKSAKKIARVKIEVSLTAHLNTLTAEFGPASKKLKKEIAKGAKKLAKQLAKELTFPKAAEPAKAKETQAPAAPAVAAEKKPVVKAPAAKPAVAKVAAAKPEKTTK
;
A
#
# COMPACT_ATOMS: atom_id res chain seq x y z
N MET A 1 15.00 28.39 -33.30
CA MET A 1 14.17 27.23 -32.88
C MET A 1 14.74 26.62 -31.60
N ASP A 2 14.01 26.76 -30.49
CA ASP A 2 14.42 26.45 -29.12
C ASP A 2 14.60 24.94 -28.83
N LYS A 3 15.82 24.42 -29.05
CA LYS A 3 16.21 23.05 -28.71
C LYS A 3 16.29 22.76 -27.20
N LYS A 4 16.27 23.77 -26.34
CA LYS A 4 16.46 23.63 -24.87
C LYS A 4 15.25 23.04 -24.12
N LYS A 5 14.03 23.32 -24.60
CA LYS A 5 12.77 22.87 -23.98
C LYS A 5 12.64 21.33 -23.89
N PRO A 6 12.95 20.53 -24.94
CA PRO A 6 12.88 19.08 -24.84
C PRO A 6 13.94 18.47 -23.92
N GLU A 7 15.10 19.12 -23.73
CA GLU A 7 16.18 18.59 -22.89
C GLU A 7 15.86 18.72 -21.39
N ILE A 8 15.23 19.83 -21.00
CA ILE A 8 14.78 20.06 -19.61
C ILE A 8 13.72 19.03 -19.23
N ALA A 9 12.73 18.80 -20.10
CA ALA A 9 11.68 17.80 -19.85
C ALA A 9 12.26 16.37 -19.77
N LYS A 10 13.22 16.02 -20.63
CA LYS A 10 13.91 14.72 -20.57
C LYS A 10 14.69 14.56 -19.26
N SER A 11 15.38 15.61 -18.83
CA SER A 11 16.16 15.61 -17.58
C SER A 11 15.24 15.49 -16.37
N ALA A 12 14.12 16.22 -16.35
CA ALA A 12 13.10 16.11 -15.31
C ALA A 12 12.48 14.71 -15.24
N LYS A 13 12.15 14.09 -16.38
CA LYS A 13 11.68 12.68 -16.43
C LYS A 13 12.71 11.70 -15.85
N LYS A 14 14.00 11.89 -16.17
CA LYS A 14 15.08 11.06 -15.62
C LYS A 14 15.19 11.21 -14.10
N ILE A 15 15.19 12.45 -13.60
CA ILE A 15 15.28 12.73 -12.17
C ILE A 15 14.06 12.16 -11.44
N ALA A 16 12.86 12.40 -11.96
CA ALA A 16 11.63 11.87 -11.39
C ALA A 16 11.65 10.34 -11.33
N ARG A 17 12.08 9.67 -12.42
CA ARG A 17 12.24 8.22 -12.44
C ARG A 17 13.16 7.73 -11.32
N VAL A 18 14.33 8.33 -11.14
CA VAL A 18 15.29 7.91 -10.10
C VAL A 18 14.71 8.16 -8.71
N LYS A 19 14.09 9.33 -8.48
CA LYS A 19 13.46 9.65 -7.19
C LYS A 19 12.34 8.66 -6.84
N ILE A 20 11.47 8.33 -7.80
CA ILE A 20 10.40 7.35 -7.62
C ILE A 20 10.97 5.97 -7.33
N GLU A 21 12.00 5.53 -8.08
CA GLU A 21 12.66 4.23 -7.88
C GLU A 21 13.25 4.11 -6.47
N VAL A 22 13.97 5.13 -6.01
CA VAL A 22 14.59 5.16 -4.67
C VAL A 22 13.53 5.19 -3.58
N SER A 23 12.51 6.05 -3.70
CA SER A 23 11.44 6.17 -2.70
C SER A 23 10.62 4.88 -2.58
N LEU A 24 10.21 4.27 -3.70
CA LEU A 24 9.50 3.00 -3.70
C LEU A 24 10.34 1.89 -3.06
N THR A 25 11.62 1.80 -3.41
CA THR A 25 12.53 0.80 -2.84
C THR A 25 12.69 0.99 -1.34
N ALA A 26 12.86 2.24 -0.88
CA ALA A 26 12.98 2.55 0.54
C ALA A 26 11.70 2.20 1.31
N HIS A 27 10.54 2.68 0.85
CA HIS A 27 9.26 2.43 1.53
C HIS A 27 8.92 0.93 1.59
N LEU A 28 9.10 0.21 0.49
CA LEU A 28 8.85 -1.23 0.47
C LEU A 28 9.81 -1.99 1.38
N ASN A 29 11.08 -1.61 1.43
CA ASN A 29 12.02 -2.23 2.36
C ASN A 29 11.67 -1.92 3.82
N THR A 30 11.30 -0.68 4.16
CA THR A 30 10.86 -0.30 5.51
C THR A 30 9.64 -1.10 5.93
N LEU A 31 8.59 -1.14 5.09
CA LEU A 31 7.40 -1.94 5.35
C LEU A 31 7.74 -3.41 5.55
N THR A 32 8.60 -3.99 4.70
CA THR A 32 8.98 -5.41 4.86
C THR A 32 9.78 -5.67 6.12
N ALA A 33 10.53 -4.69 6.63
CA ALA A 33 11.30 -4.81 7.86
C ALA A 33 10.38 -4.91 9.09
N GLU A 34 9.19 -4.31 9.05
CA GLU A 34 8.18 -4.42 10.12
C GLU A 34 7.66 -5.87 10.27
N PHE A 35 7.64 -6.65 9.19
CA PHE A 35 7.23 -8.05 9.20
C PHE A 35 8.41 -9.03 9.42
N GLY A 36 9.63 -8.52 9.62
CA GLY A 36 10.83 -9.30 9.88
C GLY A 36 11.96 -9.10 8.87
N PRO A 37 13.07 -9.84 9.00
CA PRO A 37 14.24 -9.64 8.15
C PRO A 37 13.96 -10.04 6.70
N ALA A 38 13.93 -9.05 5.81
CA ALA A 38 13.77 -9.27 4.38
C ALA A 38 14.94 -10.08 3.79
N SER A 39 14.62 -11.22 3.17
CA SER A 39 15.60 -12.05 2.47
C SER A 39 16.25 -11.31 1.29
N LYS A 40 17.48 -11.70 0.92
CA LYS A 40 18.17 -11.12 -0.25
C LYS A 40 17.35 -11.24 -1.55
N LYS A 41 16.59 -12.33 -1.70
CA LYS A 41 15.70 -12.55 -2.85
C LYS A 41 14.57 -11.51 -2.88
N LEU A 42 13.92 -11.29 -1.73
CA LEU A 42 12.83 -10.33 -1.60
C LEU A 42 13.30 -8.89 -1.88
N LYS A 43 14.45 -8.47 -1.32
CA LYS A 43 15.06 -7.16 -1.61
C LYS A 43 15.34 -6.97 -3.11
N LYS A 44 15.78 -8.02 -3.80
CA LYS A 44 16.04 -7.99 -5.25
C LYS A 44 14.75 -7.85 -6.06
N GLU A 45 13.67 -8.53 -5.66
CA GLU A 45 12.36 -8.39 -6.31
C GLU A 45 11.75 -7.01 -6.09
N ILE A 46 11.87 -6.45 -4.87
CA ILE A 46 11.49 -5.05 -4.58
C ILE A 46 12.21 -4.09 -5.51
N ALA A 47 13.54 -4.19 -5.62
CA ALA A 47 14.32 -3.31 -6.48
C ALA A 47 13.92 -3.42 -7.97
N LYS A 48 13.68 -4.63 -8.47
CA LYS A 48 13.20 -4.84 -9.85
C LYS A 48 11.79 -4.26 -10.06
N GLY A 49 10.88 -4.49 -9.12
CA GLY A 49 9.50 -4.00 -9.16
C GLY A 49 9.46 -2.48 -9.14
N ALA A 50 10.17 -1.85 -8.19
CA ALA A 50 10.30 -0.40 -8.08
C ALA A 50 10.86 0.21 -9.37
N LYS A 51 11.90 -0.40 -9.97
CA LYS A 51 12.47 0.06 -11.24
C LYS A 51 11.49 -0.04 -12.41
N LYS A 52 10.66 -1.08 -12.48
CA LYS A 52 9.62 -1.23 -13.52
C LYS A 52 8.53 -0.17 -13.35
N LEU A 53 8.01 0.00 -12.15
CA LEU A 53 6.98 1.00 -11.83
C LEU A 53 7.49 2.43 -12.08
N ALA A 54 8.69 2.75 -11.62
CA ALA A 54 9.29 4.06 -11.84
C ALA A 54 9.45 4.39 -13.34
N LYS A 55 9.77 3.39 -14.18
CA LYS A 55 9.80 3.57 -15.63
C LYS A 55 8.42 3.85 -16.22
N GLN A 56 7.38 3.17 -15.75
CA GLN A 56 6.01 3.39 -16.22
C GLN A 56 5.53 4.78 -15.83
N LEU A 57 5.68 5.15 -14.56
CA LEU A 57 5.28 6.45 -14.04
C LEU A 57 6.03 7.59 -14.73
N ALA A 58 7.34 7.43 -14.98
CA ALA A 58 8.12 8.46 -15.67
C ALA A 58 7.74 8.66 -17.14
N LYS A 59 7.13 7.67 -17.80
CA LYS A 59 6.59 7.83 -19.16
C LYS A 59 5.33 8.68 -19.14
N GLU A 60 4.44 8.38 -18.19
CA GLU A 60 3.15 9.07 -18.00
C GLU A 60 3.29 10.49 -17.44
N LEU A 61 4.44 10.85 -16.85
CA LEU A 61 4.68 12.23 -16.41
C LEU A 61 4.61 13.21 -17.59
N THR A 62 3.57 14.03 -17.59
CA THR A 62 3.41 15.19 -18.46
C THR A 62 3.94 16.41 -17.72
N PHE A 63 4.91 17.12 -18.32
CA PHE A 63 5.40 18.38 -17.79
C PHE A 63 4.66 19.49 -18.53
N PRO A 64 3.74 20.22 -17.87
CA PRO A 64 3.07 21.34 -18.51
C PRO A 64 4.15 22.33 -18.95
N LYS A 65 4.12 22.69 -20.23
CA LYS A 65 4.95 23.75 -20.77
C LYS A 65 4.53 25.02 -20.04
N ALA A 66 5.46 25.67 -19.36
CA ALA A 66 5.17 26.87 -18.59
C ALA A 66 4.34 27.86 -19.45
N ALA A 67 3.21 28.28 -18.87
CA ALA A 67 2.16 29.14 -19.42
C ALA A 67 1.26 28.54 -20.51
N GLU A 68 0.27 27.75 -20.10
CA GLU A 68 -1.07 27.84 -20.68
C GLU A 68 -2.07 27.69 -19.51
N PRO A 69 -2.99 28.67 -19.29
CA PRO A 69 -3.93 28.58 -18.19
C PRO A 69 -4.86 27.38 -18.39
N ALA A 70 -5.13 26.71 -17.28
CA ALA A 70 -5.86 25.46 -17.14
C ALA A 70 -7.01 25.25 -18.14
N LYS A 71 -6.90 24.20 -18.97
CA LYS A 71 -8.04 23.32 -19.22
C LYS A 71 -7.87 22.12 -18.32
N ALA A 72 -8.57 22.15 -17.18
CA ALA A 72 -8.76 21.02 -16.30
C ALA A 72 -9.27 19.84 -17.15
N LYS A 73 -8.39 18.87 -17.40
CA LYS A 73 -8.83 17.56 -17.85
C LYS A 73 -9.25 16.83 -16.58
N GLU A 74 -10.54 16.93 -16.30
CA GLU A 74 -11.26 16.18 -15.28
C GLU A 74 -10.78 14.72 -15.31
N THR A 75 -9.85 14.40 -14.41
CA THR A 75 -9.50 13.02 -14.13
C THR A 75 -10.54 12.57 -13.14
N GLN A 76 -11.53 11.86 -13.68
CA GLN A 76 -12.61 11.20 -12.97
C GLN A 76 -12.03 10.49 -11.73
N ALA A 77 -12.30 11.06 -10.55
CA ALA A 77 -11.97 10.43 -9.29
C ALA A 77 -12.73 9.10 -9.21
N PRO A 78 -12.10 8.00 -8.74
CA PRO A 78 -12.86 6.80 -8.43
C PRO A 78 -13.88 7.16 -7.35
N ALA A 79 -15.14 6.81 -7.61
CA ALA A 79 -16.26 7.03 -6.71
C ALA A 79 -15.88 6.54 -5.30
N ALA A 80 -15.85 7.49 -4.35
CA ALA A 80 -15.82 7.16 -2.94
C ALA A 80 -17.04 6.27 -2.64
N PRO A 81 -16.88 5.16 -1.92
CA PRO A 81 -18.01 4.34 -1.50
C PRO A 81 -18.94 5.21 -0.64
N ALA A 82 -20.20 5.24 -1.03
CA ALA A 82 -21.27 5.88 -0.30
C ALA A 82 -21.22 5.42 1.17
N VAL A 83 -21.02 6.40 2.04
CA VAL A 83 -21.19 6.26 3.48
C VAL A 83 -22.67 5.96 3.71
N ALA A 84 -23.01 4.68 3.81
CA ALA A 84 -24.32 4.26 4.26
C ALA A 84 -24.38 4.49 5.78
N ALA A 85 -25.09 5.56 6.11
CA ALA A 85 -25.63 5.96 7.38
C ALA A 85 -25.68 4.87 8.47
N GLU A 86 -25.18 5.27 9.62
CA GLU A 86 -25.42 4.70 10.95
C GLU A 86 -26.86 4.19 11.11
N LYS A 87 -27.00 2.90 11.46
CA LYS A 87 -28.14 2.41 12.22
C LYS A 87 -27.66 1.97 13.60
N LYS A 88 -28.25 2.64 14.60
CA LYS A 88 -28.08 2.51 16.05
C LYS A 88 -28.04 1.06 16.54
N PRO A 89 -27.39 0.80 17.70
CA PRO A 89 -27.29 -0.52 18.30
C PRO A 89 -28.65 -0.94 18.86
N VAL A 90 -29.20 -2.05 18.37
CA VAL A 90 -30.29 -2.76 19.05
C VAL A 90 -29.64 -3.76 20.00
N VAL A 91 -29.53 -3.35 21.26
CA VAL A 91 -29.29 -4.27 22.38
C VAL A 91 -30.56 -5.11 22.53
N LYS A 92 -30.45 -6.42 22.30
CA LYS A 92 -31.45 -7.40 22.77
C LYS A 92 -30.74 -8.38 23.69
N ALA A 93 -31.22 -8.36 24.94
CA ALA A 93 -30.76 -9.10 26.10
C ALA A 93 -30.62 -10.62 25.87
N PRO A 94 -29.79 -11.30 26.68
CA PRO A 94 -29.51 -12.72 26.53
C PRO A 94 -30.69 -13.54 27.04
N ALA A 95 -31.22 -14.42 26.18
CA ALA A 95 -32.16 -15.45 26.59
C ALA A 95 -31.47 -16.82 26.48
N ALA A 96 -31.23 -17.38 27.65
CA ALA A 96 -30.72 -18.71 27.90
C ALA A 96 -31.54 -19.81 27.21
N LYS A 97 -30.91 -20.95 26.92
CA LYS A 97 -31.18 -22.22 27.63
C LYS A 97 -30.17 -23.33 27.22
N PRO A 98 -30.05 -24.39 28.04
CA PRO A 98 -28.80 -25.13 28.32
C PRO A 98 -28.71 -26.48 27.59
N ALA A 99 -27.74 -27.32 28.00
CA ALA A 99 -27.56 -28.76 27.72
C ALA A 99 -26.40 -29.03 26.71
N VAL A 100 -25.38 -29.89 26.92
CA VAL A 100 -25.05 -30.89 27.95
C VAL A 100 -23.53 -31.09 27.99
N ALA A 101 -23.05 -31.47 29.17
CA ALA A 101 -21.74 -31.94 29.60
C ALA A 101 -20.79 -32.59 28.58
N LYS A 102 -19.48 -32.28 28.75
CA LYS A 102 -18.43 -33.29 28.77
C LYS A 102 -17.33 -32.90 29.75
N VAL A 103 -17.50 -33.31 31.00
CA VAL A 103 -16.41 -33.40 31.99
C VAL A 103 -15.96 -34.86 32.01
N ALA A 104 -14.71 -35.09 31.62
CA ALA A 104 -13.88 -36.21 32.05
C ALA A 104 -12.45 -35.65 32.08
N ALA A 105 -11.94 -35.17 33.22
CA ALA A 105 -11.38 -35.95 34.32
C ALA A 105 -10.20 -36.83 33.87
N ALA A 106 -8.97 -36.29 34.00
CA ALA A 106 -7.76 -37.09 34.23
C ALA A 106 -6.72 -36.24 35.00
N LYS A 107 -6.73 -36.46 36.33
CA LYS A 107 -5.70 -36.33 37.38
C LYS A 107 -4.39 -35.55 37.12
N PRO A 108 -3.95 -34.73 38.10
CA PRO A 108 -2.53 -34.41 38.29
C PRO A 108 -1.81 -35.57 39.00
N GLU A 109 -0.75 -36.09 38.39
CA GLU A 109 0.17 -37.04 39.01
C GLU A 109 1.06 -36.32 40.03
N LYS A 110 0.87 -36.65 41.32
CA LYS A 110 1.97 -36.66 42.30
C LYS A 110 2.57 -38.06 42.26
N THR A 111 3.88 -38.21 42.09
CA THR A 111 4.64 -39.28 42.73
C THR A 111 6.08 -38.85 42.95
N THR A 112 6.48 -39.02 44.20
CA THR A 112 7.76 -38.81 44.86
C THR A 112 8.75 -39.93 44.50
N LYS A 113 10.05 -39.63 44.45
CA LYS A 113 11.06 -40.35 45.23
C LYS A 113 12.32 -39.52 45.40
#